data_AF-A0A8X8ZU03-F1
#
_entry.id   AF-A0A8X8ZU03-F1
#
_cell.length_a   1.000
_cell.length_b   1.000
_cell.length_c   1.000
_cell.angle_alpha   90.00
_cell.angle_beta   90.00
_cell.angle_gamma   90.00
#
_symmetry.space_group_name_H-M   'P 1'
#
loop_
_entity.id
_entity.type
_entity.pdbx_description
1 polymer ?
#
loop_
_entity_poly.entity_id
_entity_poly.type
_entity_poly.pdbx_seq_one_letter_code
_entity_poly.pdbx_strand_id
1 'polypeptide(L)'
;MSAFLMKPLILYFSLVTTTFLLPFPFSFGEESPSPPFYDAFQPSPDMSLAPNNLDEQDLDSTLVLAPRRTYRKDPLDHFQMYTAGWNITNRHYWASVSYTAAPFFAIAAIWFVAFGICSSLICVCYFCRPRNPYGYSSFAYALSLIFLLLLSIAAVIGCVVLYTGHEKFYSSTIDTLQYVVSQADDTSDTLRNVSQHLAAAKQTNVVQVSLPPTLQTDIDHLQTMIDTSATMLTTTTEQNSRDIKKLVDSVRLALILITAVMLLLTLAGFAFSMLGMTGPVYIVVIAGWILVSATFILCGIFLIVHNVTGDSCRAMNQWIQNPNAHTALDDILPCVDHDTAQQSLTKSKEITSQLVDLINTVITNVSNINFASNFVQLYYNQSGPLLPTLCNPFHPDLSERPCSPGEVDLHNATEVWSGYVCRASPSGICLTTGRLSPNLYSQFSATADVCCGLYQYSPFLIQLEDCSYARQTFMDVETNYCPGLQKYSQRVYVGLVMVATAVMLSLVFWAIYGRERRHRCHPRGTGTKGDNQRGFVYAKDDDGDEHK
;
A
#
# COMPACT_ATOMS: atom_id res chain seq x y z
N MET A 1 44.03 14.69 26.68
CA MET A 1 43.06 13.58 26.82
C MET A 1 41.86 13.69 25.85
N SER A 2 41.29 14.87 25.58
CA SER A 2 40.14 15.00 24.65
C SER A 2 40.47 14.91 23.15
N ALA A 3 41.69 15.28 22.72
CA ALA A 3 42.14 15.06 21.33
C ALA A 3 42.35 13.57 21.01
N PHE A 4 42.55 12.74 22.05
CA PHE A 4 42.76 11.29 21.95
C PHE A 4 41.45 10.51 21.80
N LEU A 5 40.31 11.08 22.21
CA LEU A 5 38.98 10.48 22.06
C LEU A 5 38.26 10.97 20.79
N MET A 6 38.58 12.18 20.32
CA MET A 6 37.93 12.80 19.17
C MET A 6 38.50 12.30 17.82
N LYS A 7 39.80 12.00 17.77
CA LYS A 7 40.42 11.34 16.61
C LYS A 7 39.83 9.96 16.32
N PRO A 8 39.70 9.03 17.29
CA PRO A 8 39.05 7.75 17.03
C PRO A 8 37.55 7.92 16.80
N LEU A 9 36.87 8.95 17.32
CA LEU A 9 35.46 9.22 16.96
C LEU A 9 35.30 9.67 15.50
N ILE A 10 36.18 10.55 15.01
CA ILE A 10 36.16 11.02 13.62
C ILE A 10 36.59 9.89 12.68
N LEU A 11 37.61 9.12 13.04
CA LEU A 11 37.99 7.90 12.30
C LEU A 11 36.88 6.86 12.35
N TYR A 12 36.22 6.65 13.50
CA TYR A 12 35.12 5.70 13.65
C TYR A 12 33.89 6.15 12.87
N PHE A 13 33.48 7.42 12.94
CA PHE A 13 32.34 7.92 12.16
C PHE A 13 32.65 8.05 10.68
N SER A 14 33.87 8.41 10.30
CA SER A 14 34.31 8.42 8.90
C SER A 14 34.54 7.01 8.35
N LEU A 15 34.89 6.04 9.20
CA LEU A 15 34.95 4.62 8.86
C LEU A 15 33.53 4.06 8.79
N VAL A 16 32.62 4.37 9.71
CA VAL A 16 31.22 3.92 9.70
C VAL A 16 30.48 4.51 8.50
N THR A 17 30.68 5.78 8.15
CA THR A 17 30.11 6.33 6.91
C THR A 17 30.73 5.68 5.66
N THR A 18 32.03 5.41 5.62
CA THR A 18 32.66 4.76 4.46
C THR A 18 32.48 3.24 4.40
N THR A 19 32.21 2.55 5.51
CA THR A 19 32.03 1.09 5.58
C THR A 19 30.56 0.67 5.75
N PHE A 20 29.64 1.57 6.10
CA PHE A 20 28.21 1.27 6.17
C PHE A 20 27.35 2.11 5.21
N LEU A 21 27.84 3.21 4.60
CA LEU A 21 27.06 3.94 3.57
C LEU A 21 27.62 3.77 2.14
N LEU A 22 28.91 3.45 1.96
CA LEU A 22 29.47 3.19 0.62
C LEU A 22 29.33 1.74 0.11
N PRO A 23 29.24 0.68 0.92
CA PRO A 23 29.05 -0.68 0.39
C PRO A 23 27.57 -1.03 0.18
N PHE A 24 26.63 -0.18 0.58
CA PHE A 24 25.34 -0.21 -0.11
C PHE A 24 25.58 0.42 -1.46
N PRO A 25 25.46 -0.32 -2.57
CA PRO A 25 25.35 0.35 -3.84
C PRO A 25 24.17 1.31 -3.66
N PHE A 26 24.41 2.61 -3.87
CA PHE A 26 23.43 3.45 -4.51
C PHE A 26 23.16 2.82 -5.88
N SER A 27 22.47 1.67 -5.89
CA SER A 27 21.99 1.06 -7.09
C SER A 27 20.85 1.98 -7.49
N PHE A 28 21.19 2.95 -8.33
CA PHE A 28 20.30 3.29 -9.42
C PHE A 28 19.77 1.96 -9.94
N GLY A 29 18.44 1.86 -10.07
CA GLY A 29 17.81 0.75 -10.73
C GLY A 29 18.28 0.75 -12.17
N GLU A 30 19.43 0.15 -12.41
CA GLU A 30 19.84 -0.35 -13.69
C GLU A 30 19.46 -1.82 -13.64
N GLU A 31 18.36 -2.09 -14.33
CA GLU A 31 18.03 -3.37 -14.91
C GLU A 31 19.33 -4.01 -15.40
N SER A 32 19.85 -4.97 -14.64
CA SER A 32 21.00 -5.74 -15.10
C SER A 32 20.54 -6.48 -16.35
N PRO A 33 21.24 -6.36 -17.49
CA PRO A 33 20.85 -7.05 -18.69
C PRO A 33 20.83 -8.54 -18.40
N SER A 34 19.75 -9.16 -18.83
CA SER A 34 19.53 -10.61 -18.82
C SER A 34 20.80 -11.36 -19.22
N PRO A 35 21.32 -12.30 -18.40
CA PRO A 35 22.03 -13.41 -18.99
C PRO A 35 21.00 -14.28 -19.73
N PRO A 36 21.36 -14.90 -20.87
CA PRO A 36 20.44 -15.78 -21.58
C PRO A 36 19.96 -16.88 -20.62
N PHE A 37 18.68 -17.20 -20.73
CA PHE A 37 18.02 -18.35 -20.12
C PHE A 37 18.77 -19.62 -20.51
N TYR A 38 19.79 -20.01 -19.75
CA TYR A 38 20.38 -21.35 -19.58
C TYR A 38 21.40 -21.22 -18.43
N ASP A 39 21.47 -22.24 -17.57
CA ASP A 39 22.39 -22.37 -16.42
C ASP A 39 21.98 -21.69 -15.10
N ALA A 40 20.88 -22.16 -14.51
CA ALA A 40 20.69 -22.14 -13.06
C ALA A 40 19.89 -23.35 -12.57
N PHE A 41 20.26 -24.54 -13.04
CA PHE A 41 19.89 -25.81 -12.41
C PHE A 41 21.08 -26.77 -12.58
N GLN A 42 22.07 -26.66 -11.71
CA GLN A 42 23.05 -27.72 -11.49
C GLN A 42 22.77 -28.34 -10.11
N PRO A 43 22.25 -29.57 -10.05
CA PRO A 43 22.26 -30.34 -8.82
C PRO A 43 23.69 -30.84 -8.56
N SER A 44 24.09 -30.88 -7.28
CA SER A 44 25.32 -31.55 -6.84
C SER A 44 25.41 -32.99 -7.35
N PRO A 45 26.59 -33.48 -7.75
CA PRO A 45 26.75 -34.83 -8.24
C PRO A 45 26.98 -35.78 -7.08
N ASP A 46 25.98 -36.61 -6.77
CA ASP A 46 26.17 -37.97 -6.23
C ASP A 46 24.83 -38.71 -6.19
N MET A 47 24.40 -39.27 -7.32
CA MET A 47 23.60 -40.50 -7.33
C MET A 47 23.66 -41.15 -8.73
N SER A 48 23.97 -42.45 -8.75
CA SER A 48 24.33 -43.26 -9.90
C SER A 48 23.14 -43.74 -10.77
N LEU A 49 23.27 -43.51 -12.10
CA LEU A 49 22.88 -44.32 -13.28
C LEU A 49 21.59 -45.21 -13.30
N ALA A 50 20.60 -44.69 -14.06
CA ALA A 50 19.78 -45.32 -15.15
C ALA A 50 18.65 -46.34 -14.85
N PRO A 51 17.64 -46.53 -15.75
CA PRO A 51 17.03 -45.62 -16.75
C PRO A 51 15.47 -45.59 -16.76
N ASN A 52 14.93 -44.56 -17.43
CA ASN A 52 13.64 -44.45 -18.13
C ASN A 52 12.39 -45.14 -17.56
N ASN A 53 11.46 -44.34 -17.04
CA ASN A 53 10.03 -44.43 -17.39
C ASN A 53 9.44 -43.01 -17.41
N LEU A 54 8.82 -42.67 -18.53
CA LEU A 54 7.92 -41.54 -18.69
C LEU A 54 6.61 -41.94 -17.99
N ASP A 55 6.44 -41.54 -16.74
CA ASP A 55 5.14 -41.54 -16.09
C ASP A 55 5.10 -40.33 -15.15
N GLU A 56 4.20 -39.40 -15.47
CA GLU A 56 3.34 -38.69 -14.53
C GLU A 56 3.92 -38.40 -13.13
N GLN A 57 4.57 -37.25 -13.00
CA GLN A 57 4.61 -36.52 -11.73
C GLN A 57 4.06 -35.12 -11.96
N ASP A 58 2.73 -35.08 -12.03
CA ASP A 58 1.93 -33.94 -11.62
C ASP A 58 2.21 -33.73 -10.12
N LEU A 59 3.18 -32.88 -9.80
CA LEU A 59 3.37 -32.37 -8.46
C LEU A 59 2.88 -30.93 -8.50
N ASP A 60 1.75 -30.67 -7.85
CA ASP A 60 1.15 -29.36 -7.53
C ASP A 60 2.22 -28.30 -7.25
N SER A 61 2.75 -27.70 -8.31
CA SER A 61 3.88 -26.79 -8.21
C SER A 61 3.31 -25.41 -7.96
N THR A 62 3.01 -25.13 -6.69
CA THR A 62 2.63 -23.79 -6.24
C THR A 62 3.65 -22.77 -6.74
N LEU A 63 3.18 -21.79 -7.51
CA LEU A 63 3.99 -20.73 -8.04
C LEU A 63 4.31 -19.74 -6.92
N VAL A 64 5.59 -19.72 -6.54
CA VAL A 64 6.12 -18.76 -5.57
C VAL A 64 6.19 -17.37 -6.21
N LEU A 65 5.50 -16.40 -5.61
CA LEU A 65 5.47 -15.01 -6.07
C LEU A 65 6.71 -14.22 -5.61
N ALA A 66 7.21 -13.33 -6.45
CA ALA A 66 8.41 -12.50 -6.26
C ALA A 66 9.65 -13.21 -5.65
N PRO A 67 10.02 -14.44 -6.05
CA PRO A 67 11.01 -15.25 -5.33
C PRO A 67 12.41 -14.62 -5.33
N ARG A 68 12.82 -14.02 -6.45
CA ARG A 68 14.13 -13.36 -6.56
C ARG A 68 14.24 -12.11 -5.69
N ARG A 69 13.17 -11.33 -5.58
CA ARG A 69 13.18 -10.05 -4.86
C ARG A 69 13.06 -10.25 -3.34
N THR A 70 12.38 -11.32 -2.93
CA THR A 70 12.16 -11.69 -1.53
C THR A 70 13.29 -12.55 -0.96
N TYR A 71 14.23 -13.03 -1.78
CA TYR A 71 15.41 -13.76 -1.35
C TYR A 71 16.33 -12.93 -0.45
N ARG A 72 16.10 -13.02 0.87
CA ARG A 72 16.70 -12.17 1.91
C ARG A 72 16.91 -12.99 3.18
N LYS A 73 17.79 -12.53 4.07
CA LYS A 73 18.01 -13.20 5.37
C LYS A 73 16.78 -13.07 6.26
N ASP A 74 16.37 -14.16 6.87
CA ASP A 74 15.28 -14.20 7.84
C ASP A 74 15.79 -14.38 9.28
N PRO A 75 15.66 -13.35 10.14
CA PRO A 75 16.09 -13.45 11.53
C PRO A 75 15.25 -14.44 12.37
N LEU A 76 14.04 -14.81 11.95
CA LEU A 76 13.22 -15.82 12.64
C LEU A 76 13.62 -17.25 12.31
N ASP A 77 14.36 -17.46 11.22
CA ASP A 77 14.87 -18.75 10.80
C ASP A 77 16.41 -18.77 10.79
N HIS A 78 17.01 -18.49 11.95
CA HIS A 78 18.47 -18.56 12.14
C HIS A 78 19.30 -17.78 11.10
N PHE A 79 18.76 -16.70 10.53
CA PHE A 79 19.36 -15.91 9.45
C PHE A 79 19.57 -16.68 8.14
N GLN A 80 18.85 -17.78 7.93
CA GLN A 80 18.76 -18.48 6.65
C GLN A 80 18.09 -17.61 5.60
N MET A 81 18.32 -17.95 4.33
CA MET A 81 17.70 -17.22 3.22
C MET A 81 16.23 -17.61 3.09
N TYR A 82 15.36 -16.61 3.12
CA TYR A 82 13.92 -16.76 2.90
C TYR A 82 13.64 -17.08 1.43
N THR A 83 12.96 -18.21 1.18
CA THR A 83 12.69 -18.73 -0.18
C THR A 83 11.20 -18.84 -0.51
N ALA A 84 10.30 -18.61 0.45
CA ALA A 84 8.86 -18.85 0.28
C ALA A 84 8.12 -17.74 -0.50
N GLY A 85 8.81 -16.72 -1.01
CA GLY A 85 8.23 -15.69 -1.87
C GLY A 85 7.40 -14.64 -1.14
N TRP A 86 6.72 -13.79 -1.90
CA TRP A 86 5.79 -12.82 -1.34
C TRP A 86 4.57 -13.54 -0.77
N ASN A 87 4.37 -13.41 0.54
CA ASN A 87 3.19 -13.90 1.24
C ASN A 87 2.93 -13.05 2.49
N ILE A 88 1.84 -12.27 2.47
CA ILE A 88 1.50 -11.34 3.57
C ILE A 88 1.00 -12.03 4.85
N THR A 89 0.56 -13.28 4.78
CA THR A 89 0.12 -14.05 5.96
C THR A 89 1.32 -14.72 6.65
N ASN A 90 2.44 -14.89 5.94
CA ASN A 90 3.64 -15.53 6.47
C ASN A 90 4.46 -14.59 7.36
N ARG A 91 4.71 -14.99 8.60
CA ARG A 91 5.54 -14.22 9.56
C ARG A 91 7.00 -14.10 9.12
N HIS A 92 7.56 -15.11 8.46
CA HIS A 92 8.94 -15.13 7.97
C HIS A 92 9.15 -14.12 6.83
N TYR A 93 8.11 -13.85 6.02
CA TYR A 93 8.13 -12.76 5.04
C TYR A 93 8.31 -11.40 5.74
N TRP A 94 7.48 -11.10 6.74
CA TRP A 94 7.56 -9.83 7.48
C TRP A 94 8.88 -9.65 8.22
N ALA A 95 9.43 -10.72 8.79
CA ALA A 95 10.72 -10.70 9.45
C ALA A 95 11.88 -10.44 8.47
N SER A 96 11.90 -11.13 7.34
CA SER A 96 12.95 -10.98 6.32
C SER A 96 12.93 -9.60 5.66
N VAL A 97 11.75 -9.06 5.30
CA VAL A 97 11.66 -7.69 4.76
C VAL A 97 12.05 -6.64 5.80
N SER A 98 11.63 -6.79 7.05
CA SER A 98 11.98 -5.85 8.12
C SER A 98 13.49 -5.86 8.41
N TYR A 99 14.15 -7.02 8.28
CA TYR A 99 15.58 -7.15 8.49
C TYR A 99 16.42 -6.34 7.49
N THR A 100 15.89 -6.03 6.30
CA THR A 100 16.57 -5.13 5.34
C THR A 100 16.86 -3.74 5.91
N ALA A 101 16.05 -3.27 6.88
CA ALA A 101 16.22 -1.98 7.53
C ALA A 101 17.11 -2.02 8.79
N ALA A 102 17.56 -3.20 9.21
CA ALA A 102 18.43 -3.36 10.38
C ALA A 102 19.67 -2.44 10.39
N PRO A 103 20.36 -2.19 9.26
CA PRO A 103 21.50 -1.26 9.22
C PRO A 103 21.13 0.16 9.67
N PHE A 104 19.97 0.69 9.26
CA PHE A 104 19.53 2.04 9.65
C PHE A 104 19.20 2.12 11.14
N PHE A 105 18.54 1.10 11.69
CA PHE A 105 18.25 1.03 13.12
C PHE A 105 19.53 0.88 13.95
N ALA A 106 20.50 0.09 13.47
CA ALA A 106 21.80 -0.04 14.11
C ALA A 106 22.57 1.29 14.11
N ILE A 107 22.61 2.00 12.98
CA ILE A 107 23.23 3.33 12.89
C ILE A 107 22.54 4.31 13.85
N ALA A 108 21.21 4.33 13.90
CA ALA A 108 20.46 5.19 14.82
C ALA A 108 20.81 4.89 16.29
N ALA A 109 20.83 3.62 16.69
CA ALA A 109 21.16 3.21 18.05
C ALA A 109 22.61 3.55 18.43
N ILE A 110 23.56 3.24 17.54
CA ILE A 110 24.99 3.55 17.74
C ILE A 110 25.18 5.06 17.84
N TRP A 111 24.59 5.84 16.94
CA TRP A 111 24.66 7.29 16.96
C TRP A 111 24.08 7.85 18.26
N PHE A 112 22.89 7.39 18.66
CA PHE A 112 22.21 7.85 19.86
C PHE A 112 23.07 7.61 21.12
N VAL A 113 23.58 6.39 21.29
CA VAL A 113 24.37 5.99 22.46
C VAL A 113 25.77 6.63 22.44
N ALA A 114 26.50 6.50 21.33
CA ALA A 114 27.88 6.99 21.24
C ALA A 114 27.95 8.51 21.41
N PHE A 115 27.06 9.25 20.76
CA PHE A 115 27.00 10.70 20.87
C PHE A 115 26.56 11.15 22.28
N GLY A 116 25.59 10.45 22.88
CA GLY A 116 25.13 10.71 24.25
C GLY A 116 26.23 10.50 25.30
N ILE A 117 26.96 9.38 25.22
CA ILE A 117 28.10 9.08 26.10
C ILE A 117 29.20 10.12 25.93
N CYS A 118 29.57 10.44 24.68
CA CYS A 118 30.61 11.44 24.41
C CYS A 118 30.23 12.82 24.96
N SER A 119 28.99 13.25 24.77
CA SER A 119 28.51 14.54 25.27
C SER A 119 28.49 14.57 26.80
N SER A 120 28.09 13.48 27.45
CA SER A 120 28.09 13.33 28.92
C SER A 120 29.51 13.37 29.50
N LEU A 121 30.46 12.66 28.88
CA LEU A 121 31.87 12.67 29.28
C LEU A 121 32.50 14.06 29.12
N ILE A 122 32.17 14.78 28.04
CA ILE A 122 32.63 16.16 27.82
C ILE A 122 32.07 17.09 28.90
N CYS A 123 30.80 16.92 29.29
CA CYS A 123 30.18 17.68 30.36
C CYS A 123 30.87 17.44 31.72
N VAL A 124 31.05 16.17 32.11
CA VAL A 124 31.70 15.79 33.38
C VAL A 124 33.17 16.26 33.42
N CYS A 125 33.91 16.08 32.32
CA CYS A 125 35.30 16.57 32.25
C CYS A 125 35.41 18.09 32.29
N TYR A 126 34.40 18.82 31.81
CA TYR A 126 34.35 20.29 31.89
C TYR A 126 34.13 20.77 33.33
N PHE A 127 33.32 20.05 34.13
CA PHE A 127 33.08 20.38 35.54
C PHE A 127 34.20 19.89 36.48
N CYS A 128 34.91 18.81 36.15
CA CYS A 128 35.84 18.16 37.09
C CYS A 128 37.35 18.43 36.87
N ARG A 129 37.80 19.11 35.81
CA ARG A 129 39.25 19.34 35.58
C ARG A 129 39.62 20.77 35.12
N PRO A 130 40.68 21.38 35.70
CA PRO A 130 41.26 22.60 35.18
C PRO A 130 41.90 22.37 33.81
N ARG A 131 41.74 23.36 32.92
CA ARG A 131 41.97 23.24 31.48
C ARG A 131 43.45 23.40 31.14
N ASN A 132 44.10 22.36 30.61
CA ASN A 132 45.42 22.50 29.98
C ASN A 132 45.28 23.17 28.60
N PRO A 133 46.06 24.23 28.29
CA PRO A 133 45.98 24.92 27.01
C PRO A 133 46.55 24.04 25.90
N TYR A 134 45.67 23.47 25.08
CA TYR A 134 46.02 22.90 23.77
C TYR A 134 46.23 24.03 22.74
N GLY A 135 47.18 23.85 21.82
CA GLY A 135 47.50 24.81 20.76
C GLY A 135 46.44 24.83 19.65
N TYR A 136 46.17 26.04 19.14
CA TYR A 136 45.26 26.34 18.03
C TYR A 136 45.83 25.82 16.69
N SER A 137 44.99 25.22 15.84
CA SER A 137 45.37 24.80 14.48
C SER A 137 44.53 25.53 13.42
N SER A 138 45.17 26.47 12.69
CA SER A 138 44.52 27.25 11.63
C SER A 138 43.98 26.38 10.49
N PHE A 139 44.71 25.31 10.13
CA PHE A 139 44.30 24.37 9.08
C PHE A 139 43.01 23.62 9.43
N ALA A 140 42.88 23.13 10.67
CA ALA A 140 41.68 22.43 11.13
C ALA A 140 40.45 23.36 11.19
N TYR A 141 40.67 24.63 11.54
CA TYR A 141 39.64 25.66 11.56
C TYR A 141 39.09 25.96 10.15
N ALA A 142 39.97 26.22 9.17
CA ALA A 142 39.58 26.50 7.79
C ALA A 142 38.89 25.29 7.13
N LEU A 143 39.44 24.09 7.35
CA LEU A 143 38.89 22.85 6.78
C LEU A 143 37.48 22.55 7.33
N SER A 144 37.27 22.72 8.64
CA SER A 144 35.95 22.51 9.26
C SER A 144 34.89 23.47 8.70
N LEU A 145 35.27 24.73 8.46
CA LEU A 145 34.37 25.73 7.87
C LEU A 145 33.94 25.34 6.45
N ILE A 146 34.88 24.88 5.62
CA ILE A 146 34.59 24.42 4.24
C ILE A 146 33.64 23.22 4.27
N PHE A 147 33.90 22.23 5.13
CA PHE A 147 33.01 21.08 5.27
C PHE A 147 31.61 21.47 5.76
N LEU A 148 31.49 22.40 6.72
CA LEU A 148 30.19 22.88 7.18
C LEU A 148 29.39 23.59 6.08
N LEU A 149 30.06 24.31 5.18
CA LEU A 149 29.42 24.91 4.01
C LEU A 149 28.93 23.84 3.02
N LEU A 150 29.76 22.84 2.72
CA LEU A 150 29.37 21.78 1.79
C LEU A 150 28.24 20.91 2.36
N LEU A 151 28.29 20.57 3.65
CA LEU A 151 27.28 19.77 4.33
C LEU A 151 25.96 20.53 4.48
N SER A 152 25.97 21.85 4.67
CA SER A 152 24.74 22.63 4.70
C SER A 152 24.08 22.68 3.32
N ILE A 153 24.85 22.84 2.23
CA ILE A 153 24.34 22.73 0.85
C ILE A 153 23.74 21.33 0.61
N ALA A 154 24.46 20.27 1.00
CA ALA A 154 23.96 18.89 0.87
C ALA A 154 22.68 18.66 1.67
N ALA A 155 22.57 19.21 2.88
CA ALA A 155 21.36 19.12 3.69
C ALA A 155 20.17 19.86 3.05
N VAL A 156 20.39 21.05 2.46
CA VAL A 156 19.35 21.77 1.71
C VAL A 156 18.87 20.95 0.53
N ILE A 157 19.78 20.39 -0.28
CA ILE A 157 19.43 19.51 -1.40
C ILE A 157 18.64 18.30 -0.90
N GLY A 158 19.09 17.65 0.18
CA GLY A 158 18.40 16.54 0.81
C GLY A 158 16.98 16.90 1.24
N CYS A 159 16.78 18.06 1.85
CA CYS A 159 15.46 18.54 2.27
C CYS A 159 14.55 18.79 1.06
N VAL A 160 15.07 19.31 -0.05
CA VAL A 160 14.29 19.50 -1.29
C VAL A 160 13.86 18.15 -1.89
N VAL A 161 14.77 17.18 -1.95
CA VAL A 161 14.46 15.83 -2.43
C VAL A 161 13.42 15.16 -1.53
N LEU A 162 13.54 15.30 -0.20
CA LEU A 162 12.59 14.75 0.75
C LEU A 162 11.21 15.42 0.64
N TYR A 163 11.17 16.74 0.50
CA TYR A 163 9.93 17.50 0.35
C TYR A 163 9.16 17.08 -0.90
N THR A 164 9.84 17.09 -2.05
CA THR A 164 9.24 16.68 -3.33
C THR A 164 8.90 15.19 -3.37
N GLY A 165 9.73 14.35 -2.73
CA GLY A 165 9.52 12.92 -2.64
C GLY A 165 8.28 12.56 -1.83
N HIS A 166 8.09 13.16 -0.66
CA HIS A 166 6.96 12.82 0.21
C HIS A 166 5.62 13.25 -0.39
N GLU A 167 5.57 14.38 -1.09
CA GLU A 167 4.32 14.91 -1.64
C GLU A 167 3.81 13.99 -2.75
N LYS A 168 4.73 13.56 -3.62
CA LYS A 168 4.41 12.63 -4.70
C LYS A 168 4.09 11.22 -4.19
N PHE A 169 4.79 10.75 -3.14
CA PHE A 169 4.47 9.48 -2.50
C PHE A 169 3.06 9.50 -1.88
N TYR A 170 2.72 10.60 -1.19
CA TYR A 170 1.40 10.83 -0.62
C TYR A 170 0.31 10.75 -1.70
N SER A 171 0.41 11.58 -2.74
CA SER A 171 -0.57 11.61 -3.84
C SER A 171 -0.73 10.22 -4.46
N SER A 172 0.38 9.58 -4.86
CA SER A 172 0.35 8.26 -5.49
C SER A 172 -0.32 7.20 -4.61
N THR A 173 -0.13 7.25 -3.29
CA THR A 173 -0.75 6.31 -2.35
C THR A 173 -2.25 6.57 -2.22
N ILE A 174 -2.67 7.83 -2.13
CA ILE A 174 -4.09 8.22 -2.07
C ILE A 174 -4.81 7.84 -3.36
N ASP A 175 -4.21 8.10 -4.52
CA ASP A 175 -4.78 7.81 -5.84
C ASP A 175 -4.97 6.30 -6.02
N THR A 176 -3.97 5.49 -5.64
CA THR A 176 -4.05 4.02 -5.68
C THR A 176 -5.20 3.51 -4.80
N LEU A 177 -5.30 4.06 -3.59
CA LEU A 177 -6.30 3.63 -2.63
C LEU A 177 -7.72 4.06 -3.01
N GLN A 178 -7.89 5.23 -3.64
CA GLN A 178 -9.17 5.65 -4.20
C GLN A 178 -9.61 4.75 -5.35
N TYR A 179 -8.68 4.36 -6.23
CA TYR A 179 -8.97 3.43 -7.31
C TYR A 179 -9.45 2.07 -6.78
N VAL A 180 -8.74 1.48 -5.81
CA VAL A 180 -9.14 0.19 -5.21
C VAL A 180 -10.51 0.27 -4.52
N VAL A 181 -10.81 1.38 -3.82
CA VAL A 181 -12.15 1.59 -3.22
C VAL A 181 -13.21 1.70 -4.31
N SER A 182 -12.96 2.43 -5.39
CA SER A 182 -13.90 2.55 -6.52
C SER A 182 -14.26 1.19 -7.12
N GLN A 183 -13.26 0.33 -7.38
CA GLN A 183 -13.51 -1.01 -7.92
C GLN A 183 -14.31 -1.89 -6.94
N ALA A 184 -14.05 -1.75 -5.63
CA ALA A 184 -14.81 -2.47 -4.61
C ALA A 184 -16.27 -1.99 -4.51
N ASP A 185 -16.51 -0.68 -4.64
CA ASP A 185 -17.85 -0.08 -4.65
C ASP A 185 -18.63 -0.52 -5.91
N ASP A 186 -18.01 -0.45 -7.09
CA ASP A 186 -18.62 -0.92 -8.35
C ASP A 186 -19.01 -2.40 -8.28
N THR A 187 -18.14 -3.23 -7.69
CA THR A 187 -18.42 -4.65 -7.46
C THR A 187 -19.59 -4.86 -6.52
N SER A 188 -19.62 -4.12 -5.40
CA SER A 188 -20.68 -4.22 -4.41
C SER A 188 -22.04 -3.77 -4.95
N ASP A 189 -22.08 -2.67 -5.70
CA ASP A 189 -23.30 -2.16 -6.31
C ASP A 189 -23.85 -3.14 -7.34
N THR A 190 -22.96 -3.77 -8.12
CA THR A 190 -23.36 -4.81 -9.07
C THR A 190 -23.93 -6.04 -8.35
N LEU A 191 -23.29 -6.49 -7.27
CA LEU A 191 -23.79 -7.61 -6.43
C LEU A 191 -25.15 -7.28 -5.78
N ARG A 192 -25.35 -6.04 -5.32
CA ARG A 192 -26.64 -5.58 -4.78
C ARG A 192 -27.73 -5.57 -5.84
N ASN A 193 -27.42 -5.13 -7.07
CA ASN A 193 -28.38 -5.17 -8.16
C ASN A 193 -28.79 -6.62 -8.47
N VAL A 194 -27.83 -7.56 -8.52
CA VAL A 194 -28.12 -9.00 -8.67
C VAL A 194 -29.04 -9.50 -7.54
N SER A 195 -28.74 -9.16 -6.29
CA SER A 195 -29.56 -9.52 -5.14
C SER A 195 -31.01 -9.00 -5.27
N GLN A 196 -31.19 -7.76 -5.73
CA GLN A 196 -32.52 -7.17 -5.97
C GLN A 196 -33.30 -7.91 -7.07
N HIS A 197 -32.65 -8.28 -8.18
CA HIS A 197 -33.30 -9.08 -9.24
C HIS A 197 -33.68 -10.48 -8.75
N LEU A 198 -32.86 -11.11 -7.89
CA LEU A 198 -33.19 -12.38 -7.25
C LEU A 198 -34.35 -12.23 -6.24
N ALA A 199 -34.47 -11.10 -5.55
CA ALA A 199 -35.55 -10.82 -4.60
C ALA A 199 -36.92 -10.76 -5.28
N ALA A 200 -36.98 -10.35 -6.55
CA ALA A 200 -38.22 -10.38 -7.33
C ALA A 200 -38.76 -11.82 -7.49
N ALA A 201 -37.87 -12.82 -7.63
CA ALA A 201 -38.23 -14.24 -7.73
C ALA A 201 -39.04 -14.74 -6.53
N LYS A 202 -38.75 -14.22 -5.34
CA LYS A 202 -39.34 -14.64 -4.06
C LYS A 202 -40.81 -14.28 -3.91
N GLN A 203 -41.24 -13.16 -4.52
CA GLN A 203 -42.58 -12.63 -4.26
C GLN A 203 -43.70 -13.45 -4.90
N THR A 204 -43.41 -14.48 -5.71
CA THR A 204 -44.44 -15.12 -6.53
C THR A 204 -44.27 -16.63 -6.70
N ASN A 205 -45.39 -17.36 -6.59
CA ASN A 205 -45.48 -18.79 -6.88
C ASN A 205 -45.43 -18.98 -8.40
N VAL A 206 -44.30 -19.36 -8.98
CA VAL A 206 -44.19 -19.61 -10.42
C VAL A 206 -45.20 -20.69 -10.86
N VAL A 207 -46.15 -20.32 -11.73
CA VAL A 207 -47.04 -21.21 -12.50
C VAL A 207 -47.71 -22.33 -11.69
N GLN A 208 -48.66 -22.00 -10.80
CA GLN A 208 -49.54 -22.95 -10.07
C GLN A 208 -48.85 -24.10 -9.30
N VAL A 209 -47.52 -24.15 -9.29
CA VAL A 209 -46.67 -25.08 -8.56
C VAL A 209 -45.82 -24.20 -7.67
N SER A 210 -46.23 -24.03 -6.42
CA SER A 210 -45.40 -23.38 -5.41
C SER A 210 -44.00 -23.99 -5.50
N LEU A 211 -42.94 -23.16 -5.64
CA LEU A 211 -41.58 -23.67 -5.56
C LEU A 211 -41.47 -24.49 -4.27
N PRO A 212 -40.90 -25.71 -4.32
CA PRO A 212 -40.60 -26.48 -3.12
C PRO A 212 -39.99 -25.56 -2.06
N PRO A 213 -40.42 -25.64 -0.79
CA PRO A 213 -39.97 -24.73 0.26
C PRO A 213 -38.44 -24.72 0.42
N THR A 214 -37.76 -25.81 0.01
CA THR A 214 -36.30 -25.94 -0.05
C THR A 214 -35.64 -24.95 -1.03
N LEU A 215 -36.24 -24.69 -2.19
CA LEU A 215 -35.68 -23.73 -3.15
C LEU A 215 -35.87 -22.28 -2.69
N GLN A 216 -36.94 -21.99 -1.96
CA GLN A 216 -37.15 -20.67 -1.38
C GLN A 216 -36.13 -20.39 -0.28
N THR A 217 -35.79 -21.39 0.55
CA THR A 217 -34.74 -21.25 1.56
C THR A 217 -33.35 -21.09 0.97
N ASP A 218 -33.05 -21.76 -0.14
CA ASP A 218 -31.76 -21.64 -0.83
C ASP A 218 -31.59 -20.25 -1.45
N ILE A 219 -32.65 -19.70 -2.06
CA ILE A 219 -32.66 -18.31 -2.57
C ILE A 219 -32.48 -17.29 -1.44
N ASP A 220 -33.16 -17.49 -0.30
CA ASP A 220 -33.00 -16.62 0.87
C ASP A 220 -31.56 -16.67 1.42
N HIS A 221 -30.97 -17.86 1.45
CA HIS A 221 -29.57 -18.03 1.86
C HIS A 221 -28.61 -17.35 0.88
N LEU A 222 -28.84 -17.48 -0.43
CA LEU A 222 -28.01 -16.82 -1.46
C LEU A 222 -28.12 -15.29 -1.39
N GLN A 223 -29.33 -14.73 -1.29
CA GLN A 223 -29.53 -13.28 -1.16
C GLN A 223 -28.82 -12.72 0.07
N THR A 224 -29.01 -13.37 1.23
CA THR A 224 -28.36 -12.93 2.47
C THR A 224 -26.84 -13.02 2.38
N MET A 225 -26.28 -14.06 1.74
CA MET A 225 -24.83 -14.14 1.50
C MET A 225 -24.33 -13.06 0.53
N ILE A 226 -25.04 -12.77 -0.56
CA ILE A 226 -24.66 -11.74 -1.53
C ILE A 226 -24.70 -10.35 -0.88
N ASP A 227 -25.79 -10.00 -0.19
CA ASP A 227 -25.93 -8.70 0.49
C ASP A 227 -24.89 -8.52 1.60
N THR A 228 -24.63 -9.59 2.37
CA THR A 228 -23.61 -9.58 3.42
C THR A 228 -22.21 -9.43 2.83
N SER A 229 -21.90 -10.15 1.75
CA SER A 229 -20.58 -10.08 1.09
C SER A 229 -20.36 -8.73 0.42
N ALA A 230 -21.36 -8.20 -0.28
CA ALA A 230 -21.33 -6.87 -0.89
C ALA A 230 -21.12 -5.77 0.17
N THR A 231 -21.82 -5.87 1.31
CA THR A 231 -21.67 -4.92 2.42
C THR A 231 -20.34 -5.09 3.14
N MET A 232 -19.88 -6.32 3.37
CA MET A 232 -18.57 -6.59 3.95
C MET A 232 -17.45 -6.03 3.07
N LEU A 233 -17.53 -6.23 1.75
CA LEU A 233 -16.54 -5.73 0.80
C LEU A 233 -16.39 -4.22 0.86
N THR A 234 -17.49 -3.45 0.79
CA THR A 234 -17.41 -1.98 0.84
C THR A 234 -17.00 -1.50 2.21
N THR A 235 -17.65 -1.97 3.28
CA THR A 235 -17.37 -1.50 4.64
C THR A 235 -15.93 -1.79 5.06
N THR A 236 -15.41 -2.98 4.74
CA THR A 236 -14.01 -3.37 5.03
C THR A 236 -13.02 -2.59 4.19
N THR A 237 -13.27 -2.44 2.89
CA THR A 237 -12.38 -1.72 1.98
C THR A 237 -12.34 -0.23 2.28
N GLU A 238 -13.49 0.39 2.54
CA GLU A 238 -13.57 1.76 3.01
C GLU A 238 -12.89 1.96 4.36
N GLN A 239 -13.08 1.05 5.33
CA GLN A 239 -12.46 1.16 6.64
C GLN A 239 -10.93 1.06 6.52
N ASN A 240 -10.43 0.06 5.81
CA ASN A 240 -9.01 -0.09 5.52
C ASN A 240 -8.46 1.15 4.81
N SER A 241 -9.22 1.70 3.86
CA SER A 241 -8.86 2.94 3.16
C SER A 241 -8.78 4.13 4.10
N ARG A 242 -9.80 4.35 4.95
CA ARG A 242 -9.79 5.43 5.94
C ARG A 242 -8.61 5.30 6.90
N ASP A 243 -8.30 4.10 7.36
CA ASP A 243 -7.21 3.88 8.31
C ASP A 243 -5.84 4.08 7.66
N ILE A 244 -5.64 3.61 6.43
CA ILE A 244 -4.42 3.87 5.65
C ILE A 244 -4.27 5.38 5.37
N LYS A 245 -5.35 6.08 4.96
CA LYS A 245 -5.32 7.54 4.72
C LYS A 245 -4.88 8.29 5.97
N LYS A 246 -5.47 7.99 7.13
CA LYS A 246 -5.08 8.60 8.42
C LYS A 246 -3.60 8.39 8.75
N LEU A 247 -3.09 7.17 8.53
CA LEU A 247 -1.67 6.86 8.75
C LEU A 247 -0.78 7.65 7.78
N VAL A 248 -1.11 7.66 6.50
CA VAL A 248 -0.36 8.36 5.45
C VAL A 248 -0.38 9.88 5.66
N ASP A 249 -1.52 10.46 6.10
CA ASP A 249 -1.64 11.86 6.50
C ASP A 249 -0.75 12.19 7.71
N SER A 250 -0.75 11.30 8.72
CA SER A 250 0.09 11.46 9.92
C SER A 250 1.58 11.41 9.56
N VAL A 251 1.96 10.50 8.68
CA VAL A 251 3.34 10.38 8.16
C VAL A 251 3.72 11.61 7.35
N ARG A 252 2.84 12.12 6.49
CA ARG A 252 3.07 13.36 5.74
C ARG A 252 3.35 14.53 6.68
N LEU A 253 2.53 14.72 7.71
CA LEU A 253 2.72 15.77 8.70
C LEU A 253 4.08 15.63 9.42
N ALA A 254 4.43 14.41 9.85
CA ALA A 254 5.71 14.14 10.51
C ALA A 254 6.91 14.45 9.59
N LEU A 255 6.84 14.07 8.31
CA LEU A 255 7.90 14.35 7.34
C LEU A 255 8.05 15.84 7.04
N ILE A 256 6.94 16.58 6.93
CA ILE A 256 6.97 18.04 6.75
C ILE A 256 7.66 18.70 7.96
N LEU A 257 7.26 18.32 9.18
CA LEU A 257 7.84 18.86 10.40
C LEU A 257 9.33 18.57 10.48
N ILE A 258 9.75 17.32 10.25
CA ILE A 258 11.16 16.93 10.29
C ILE A 258 11.97 17.68 9.23
N THR A 259 11.45 17.82 8.00
CA THR A 259 12.13 18.56 6.93
C THR A 259 12.33 20.03 7.32
N ALA A 260 11.30 20.69 7.83
CA ALA A 260 11.35 22.09 8.23
C ALA A 260 12.30 22.32 9.42
N VAL A 261 12.21 21.47 10.45
CA VAL A 261 13.06 21.56 11.65
C VAL A 261 14.51 21.26 11.31
N MET A 262 14.79 20.26 10.47
CA MET A 262 16.16 19.95 10.03
C MET A 262 16.75 21.08 9.20
N LEU A 263 15.98 21.67 8.28
CA LEU A 263 16.42 22.83 7.51
C LEU A 263 16.73 24.03 8.42
N LEU A 264 15.84 24.36 9.35
CA LEU A 264 16.08 25.44 10.32
C LEU A 264 17.31 25.16 11.17
N LEU A 265 17.48 23.92 11.65
CA LEU A 265 18.60 23.50 12.46
C LEU A 265 19.93 23.65 11.72
N THR A 266 19.99 23.25 10.44
CA THR A 266 21.20 23.41 9.62
C THR A 266 21.57 24.85 9.37
N LEU A 267 20.61 25.69 9.02
CA LEU A 267 20.84 27.12 8.78
C LEU A 267 21.22 27.86 10.07
N ALA A 268 20.50 27.60 11.17
CA ALA A 268 20.77 28.19 12.48
C ALA A 268 22.13 27.74 13.01
N GLY A 269 22.46 26.45 12.92
CA GLY A 269 23.76 25.93 13.34
C GLY A 269 24.92 26.53 12.55
N PHE A 270 24.78 26.67 11.23
CA PHE A 270 25.77 27.36 10.41
C PHE A 270 25.92 28.84 10.79
N ALA A 271 24.81 29.57 10.94
CA ALA A 271 24.82 30.98 11.32
C ALA A 271 25.42 31.21 12.73
N PHE A 272 25.01 30.45 13.74
CA PHE A 272 25.55 30.57 15.09
C PHE A 272 27.03 30.16 15.16
N SER A 273 27.46 29.21 14.34
CA SER A 273 28.86 28.87 14.15
C SER A 273 29.66 30.08 13.61
N MET A 274 29.14 30.76 12.57
CA MET A 274 29.75 31.98 12.02
C MET A 274 29.75 33.16 13.01
N LEU A 275 28.70 33.34 13.79
CA LEU A 275 28.61 34.40 14.80
C LEU A 275 29.42 34.10 16.07
N GLY A 276 29.70 32.84 16.36
CA GLY A 276 30.54 32.42 17.50
C GLY A 276 29.80 32.33 18.82
N MET A 277 28.46 32.25 18.75
CA MET A 277 27.61 32.21 19.91
C MET A 277 27.65 30.81 20.53
N THR A 278 28.34 30.69 21.67
CA THR A 278 28.62 29.37 22.25
C THR A 278 27.40 28.68 22.84
N GLY A 279 26.44 29.42 23.40
CA GLY A 279 25.22 28.86 24.00
C GLY A 279 24.27 28.24 22.95
N PRO A 280 23.80 28.99 21.95
CA PRO A 280 22.89 28.48 20.91
C PRO A 280 23.45 27.28 20.12
N VAL A 281 24.75 27.25 19.86
CA VAL A 281 25.39 26.09 19.19
C VAL A 281 25.22 24.81 19.99
N TYR A 282 25.30 24.84 21.32
CA TYR A 282 25.06 23.63 22.13
C TYR A 282 23.61 23.16 22.05
N ILE A 283 22.65 24.08 22.05
CA ILE A 283 21.22 23.73 21.94
C ILE A 283 20.96 23.07 20.58
N VAL A 284 21.48 23.66 19.50
CA VAL A 284 21.41 23.09 18.14
C VAL A 284 22.03 21.70 18.07
N VAL A 285 23.16 21.49 18.76
CA VAL A 285 23.84 20.19 18.78
C VAL A 285 23.03 19.12 19.51
N ILE A 286 22.43 19.45 20.66
CA ILE A 286 21.59 18.53 21.43
C ILE A 286 20.29 18.21 20.67
N ALA A 287 19.64 19.22 20.09
CA ALA A 287 18.44 19.02 19.27
C ALA A 287 18.75 18.15 18.04
N GLY A 288 19.87 18.42 17.37
CA GLY A 288 20.29 17.69 16.19
C GLY A 288 20.63 16.23 16.47
N TRP A 289 21.17 15.92 17.65
CA TRP A 289 21.42 14.53 18.07
C TRP A 289 20.15 13.68 18.09
N ILE A 290 19.07 14.20 18.69
CA ILE A 290 17.77 13.51 18.76
C ILE A 290 17.16 13.41 17.36
N LEU A 291 17.16 14.51 16.60
CA LEU A 291 16.56 14.57 15.27
C LEU A 291 17.25 13.63 14.26
N VAL A 292 18.58 13.57 14.24
CA VAL A 292 19.33 12.64 13.37
C VAL A 292 18.96 11.19 13.70
N SER A 293 18.82 10.85 14.98
CA SER A 293 18.42 9.50 15.41
C SER A 293 17.01 9.15 14.91
N ALA A 294 16.06 10.08 15.07
CA ALA A 294 14.69 9.90 14.57
C ALA A 294 14.64 9.76 13.04
N THR A 295 15.43 10.55 12.30
CA THR A 295 15.48 10.49 10.84
C THR A 295 16.03 9.15 10.34
N PHE A 296 17.05 8.57 11.00
CA PHE A 296 17.54 7.23 10.64
C PHE A 296 16.51 6.12 10.91
N ILE A 297 15.73 6.23 11.99
CA ILE A 297 14.61 5.30 12.24
C ILE A 297 13.58 5.39 11.10
N LEU A 298 13.24 6.61 10.68
CA LEU A 298 12.34 6.82 9.54
C LEU A 298 12.92 6.31 8.22
N CYS A 299 14.23 6.43 8.00
CA CYS A 299 14.89 5.81 6.84
C CYS A 299 14.61 4.30 6.80
N GLY A 300 14.77 3.63 7.94
CA GLY A 300 14.50 2.20 8.07
C GLY A 300 13.04 1.86 7.73
N ILE A 301 12.08 2.59 8.30
CA ILE A 301 10.65 2.38 8.04
C ILE A 301 10.34 2.57 6.54
N PHE A 302 10.81 3.65 5.92
CA PHE A 302 10.57 3.90 4.50
C PHE A 302 11.27 2.91 3.57
N LEU A 303 12.42 2.34 3.97
CA LEU A 303 13.05 1.25 3.25
C LEU A 303 12.17 -0.02 3.26
N ILE A 304 11.59 -0.35 4.42
CA ILE A 304 10.65 -1.48 4.53
C ILE A 304 9.47 -1.25 3.59
N VAL A 305 8.86 -0.05 3.64
CA VAL A 305 7.74 0.31 2.74
C VAL A 305 8.15 0.17 1.28
N HIS A 306 9.31 0.71 0.88
CA HIS A 306 9.81 0.60 -0.49
C HIS A 306 9.99 -0.86 -0.94
N ASN A 307 10.54 -1.71 -0.07
CA ASN A 307 10.73 -3.12 -0.35
C ASN A 307 9.40 -3.85 -0.48
N VAL A 308 8.48 -3.69 0.48
CA VAL A 308 7.14 -4.28 0.45
C VAL A 308 6.37 -3.84 -0.78
N THR A 309 6.37 -2.55 -1.12
CA THR A 309 5.74 -2.04 -2.35
C THR A 309 6.32 -2.72 -3.59
N GLY A 310 7.64 -2.81 -3.69
CA GLY A 310 8.28 -3.47 -4.82
C GLY A 310 7.99 -4.96 -4.91
N ASP A 311 7.92 -5.65 -3.76
CA ASP A 311 7.61 -7.06 -3.68
C ASP A 311 6.15 -7.32 -4.08
N SER A 312 5.21 -6.53 -3.56
CA SER A 312 3.78 -6.60 -3.93
C SER A 312 3.55 -6.30 -5.40
N CYS A 313 4.16 -5.26 -5.96
CA CYS A 313 4.03 -4.94 -7.39
C CYS A 313 4.56 -6.07 -8.28
N ARG A 314 5.69 -6.68 -7.90
CA ARG A 314 6.24 -7.81 -8.67
C ARG A 314 5.39 -9.07 -8.52
N ALA A 315 4.85 -9.31 -7.32
CA ALA A 315 3.94 -10.42 -7.05
C ALA A 315 2.65 -10.29 -7.87
N MET A 316 2.04 -9.09 -7.89
CA MET A 316 0.87 -8.79 -8.73
C MET A 316 1.16 -9.07 -10.20
N ASN A 317 2.28 -8.57 -10.73
CA ASN A 317 2.67 -8.80 -12.12
C ASN A 317 2.81 -10.30 -12.45
N GLN A 318 3.48 -11.08 -11.59
CA GLN A 318 3.65 -12.51 -11.81
C GLN A 318 2.34 -13.29 -11.71
N TRP A 319 1.44 -12.90 -10.81
CA TRP A 319 0.12 -13.50 -10.69
C TRP A 319 -0.74 -13.22 -11.93
N ILE A 320 -0.70 -11.99 -12.47
CA ILE A 320 -1.39 -11.63 -13.73
C ILE A 320 -0.92 -12.51 -14.90
N GLN A 321 0.39 -12.78 -14.98
CA GLN A 321 0.99 -13.55 -16.08
C GLN A 321 0.74 -15.07 -15.98
N ASN A 322 0.32 -15.59 -14.82
CA ASN A 322 0.17 -17.03 -14.59
C ASN A 322 -1.23 -17.36 -14.04
N PRO A 323 -2.26 -17.36 -14.89
CA PRO A 323 -3.66 -17.49 -14.47
C PRO A 323 -4.02 -18.75 -13.71
N ASN A 324 -3.41 -19.86 -14.10
CA ASN A 324 -3.80 -21.21 -13.68
C ASN A 324 -2.87 -21.77 -12.60
N ALA A 325 -1.91 -20.97 -12.13
CA ALA A 325 -0.94 -21.42 -11.16
C ALA A 325 -1.47 -21.18 -9.75
N HIS A 326 -1.30 -22.17 -8.86
CA HIS A 326 -1.63 -21.98 -7.46
C HIS A 326 -0.64 -21.06 -6.77
N THR A 327 -1.11 -20.02 -6.08
CA THR A 327 -0.24 -18.99 -5.47
C THR A 327 -0.63 -18.67 -4.03
N ALA A 328 0.22 -17.89 -3.35
CA ALA A 328 -0.11 -17.32 -2.04
C ALA A 328 -1.32 -16.34 -2.07
N LEU A 329 -1.81 -15.96 -3.24
CA LEU A 329 -2.98 -15.11 -3.38
C LEU A 329 -4.29 -15.93 -3.39
N ASP A 330 -4.24 -17.24 -3.66
CA ASP A 330 -5.42 -18.11 -3.72
C ASP A 330 -6.14 -18.20 -2.36
N ASP A 331 -5.39 -18.10 -1.26
CA ASP A 331 -5.92 -18.02 0.10
C ASP A 331 -6.75 -16.74 0.35
N ILE A 332 -6.56 -15.71 -0.49
CA ILE A 332 -7.19 -14.39 -0.39
C ILE A 332 -8.29 -14.22 -1.44
N LEU A 333 -8.04 -14.68 -2.67
CA LEU A 333 -8.95 -14.63 -3.81
C LEU A 333 -9.16 -16.07 -4.33
N PRO A 334 -10.22 -16.76 -3.89
CA PRO A 334 -10.52 -18.11 -4.37
C PRO A 334 -11.05 -18.04 -5.80
N CYS A 335 -10.17 -18.18 -6.77
CA CYS A 335 -10.49 -18.14 -8.20
C CYS A 335 -10.84 -19.53 -8.72
N VAL A 336 -11.79 -19.58 -9.66
CA VAL A 336 -12.16 -20.78 -10.39
C VAL A 336 -11.47 -20.79 -11.76
N ASP A 337 -11.22 -21.96 -12.34
CA ASP A 337 -10.66 -22.04 -13.68
C ASP A 337 -11.64 -21.53 -14.75
N HIS A 338 -11.09 -21.07 -15.87
CA HIS A 338 -11.87 -20.46 -16.94
C HIS A 338 -12.92 -21.42 -17.55
N ASP A 339 -12.64 -22.72 -17.64
CA ASP A 339 -13.55 -23.67 -18.27
C ASP A 339 -14.78 -23.93 -17.39
N THR A 340 -14.57 -24.10 -16.08
CA THR A 340 -15.64 -24.21 -15.09
C THR A 340 -16.48 -22.93 -15.04
N ALA A 341 -15.85 -21.75 -15.09
CA ALA A 341 -16.58 -20.47 -15.12
C ALA A 341 -17.42 -20.32 -16.41
N GLN A 342 -16.91 -20.74 -17.58
CA GLN A 342 -17.70 -20.76 -18.81
C GLN A 342 -18.85 -21.77 -18.77
N GLN A 343 -18.69 -22.88 -18.05
CA GLN A 343 -19.78 -23.81 -17.80
C GLN A 343 -20.89 -23.16 -16.96
N SER A 344 -20.53 -22.40 -15.91
CA SER A 344 -21.46 -21.60 -15.11
C SER A 344 -22.23 -20.60 -15.98
N LEU A 345 -21.53 -19.90 -16.90
CA LEU A 345 -22.17 -18.97 -17.85
C LEU A 345 -23.18 -19.68 -18.75
N THR A 346 -22.78 -20.80 -19.34
CA THR A 346 -23.61 -21.58 -20.26
C THR A 346 -24.88 -22.07 -19.56
N LYS A 347 -24.75 -22.51 -18.30
CA LYS A 347 -25.88 -22.90 -17.47
C LYS A 347 -26.82 -21.74 -17.16
N SER A 348 -26.28 -20.55 -16.90
CA SER A 348 -27.10 -19.34 -16.72
C SER A 348 -27.92 -19.04 -17.99
N LYS A 349 -27.29 -19.05 -19.18
CA LYS A 349 -27.98 -18.84 -20.47
C LYS A 349 -29.08 -19.87 -20.72
N GLU A 350 -28.81 -21.14 -20.43
CA GLU A 350 -29.77 -22.24 -20.58
C GLU A 350 -31.01 -22.00 -19.69
N ILE A 351 -30.79 -21.64 -18.42
CA ILE A 351 -31.88 -21.34 -17.47
C ILE A 351 -32.71 -20.14 -17.96
N THR A 352 -32.06 -19.06 -18.41
CA THR A 352 -32.76 -17.89 -18.96
C THR A 352 -33.61 -18.26 -20.17
N SER A 353 -33.06 -19.02 -21.14
CA SER A 353 -33.81 -19.46 -22.32
C SER A 353 -35.04 -20.31 -21.92
N GLN A 354 -34.86 -21.30 -21.04
CA GLN A 354 -35.94 -22.19 -20.61
C GLN A 354 -37.06 -21.43 -19.88
N LEU A 355 -36.72 -20.45 -19.03
CA LEU A 355 -37.70 -19.62 -18.34
C LEU A 355 -38.49 -18.74 -19.31
N VAL A 356 -37.82 -18.12 -20.29
CA VAL A 356 -38.50 -17.32 -21.32
C VAL A 356 -39.45 -18.18 -22.15
N ASP A 357 -39.01 -19.36 -22.58
CA ASP A 357 -39.84 -20.29 -23.37
C ASP A 357 -41.05 -20.78 -22.58
N LEU A 358 -40.89 -21.00 -21.27
CA LEU A 358 -42.00 -21.34 -20.37
C LEU A 358 -43.03 -20.21 -20.29
N ILE A 359 -42.59 -18.96 -20.08
CA ILE A 359 -43.49 -17.79 -20.08
C ILE A 359 -44.22 -17.69 -21.42
N ASN A 360 -43.50 -17.79 -22.54
CA ASN A 360 -44.08 -17.68 -23.87
C ASN A 360 -45.09 -18.79 -24.17
N THR A 361 -44.85 -20.00 -23.66
CA THR A 361 -45.81 -21.11 -23.74
C THR A 361 -47.10 -20.79 -22.98
N VAL A 362 -47.01 -20.18 -21.80
CA VAL A 362 -48.20 -19.75 -21.02
C VAL A 362 -48.89 -18.57 -21.71
N ILE A 363 -48.15 -17.59 -22.23
CA ILE A 363 -48.72 -16.45 -22.97
C ILE A 363 -49.55 -16.95 -24.16
N THR A 364 -48.97 -17.82 -24.97
CA THR A 364 -49.60 -18.29 -26.22
C THR A 364 -50.73 -19.27 -25.97
N ASN A 365 -50.60 -20.21 -25.03
CA ASN A 365 -51.58 -21.28 -24.80
C ASN A 365 -52.60 -20.99 -23.70
N VAL A 366 -52.36 -19.99 -22.84
CA VAL A 366 -53.26 -19.65 -21.74
C VAL A 366 -53.80 -18.23 -21.88
N SER A 367 -52.93 -17.22 -21.86
CA SER A 367 -53.36 -15.82 -21.84
C SER A 367 -54.01 -15.36 -23.14
N ASN A 368 -53.50 -15.82 -24.28
CA ASN A 368 -53.97 -15.44 -25.61
C ASN A 368 -55.07 -16.36 -26.18
N ILE A 369 -55.42 -17.46 -25.51
CA ILE A 369 -56.51 -18.37 -25.91
C ILE A 369 -57.81 -17.99 -25.21
N ASN A 370 -58.88 -17.82 -26.01
CA ASN A 370 -60.23 -17.57 -25.51
C ASN A 370 -60.88 -18.90 -25.05
N PHE A 371 -60.72 -19.25 -23.77
CA PHE A 371 -61.41 -20.41 -23.18
C PHE A 371 -62.92 -20.17 -23.03
N ALA A 372 -63.71 -21.23 -23.13
CA ALA A 372 -65.15 -21.17 -22.89
C ALA A 372 -65.47 -20.98 -21.39
N SER A 373 -66.62 -20.37 -21.09
CA SER A 373 -67.04 -19.97 -19.73
C SER A 373 -67.25 -21.12 -18.74
N ASN A 374 -67.27 -22.37 -19.22
CA ASN A 374 -67.29 -23.58 -18.41
C ASN A 374 -65.93 -23.91 -17.76
N PHE A 375 -64.82 -23.37 -18.25
CA PHE A 375 -63.48 -23.54 -17.67
C PHE A 375 -63.16 -22.43 -16.67
N VAL A 376 -63.84 -22.40 -15.52
CA VAL A 376 -63.79 -21.29 -14.54
C VAL A 376 -62.36 -20.91 -14.11
N GLN A 377 -61.42 -21.87 -14.03
CA GLN A 377 -60.03 -21.61 -13.66
C GLN A 377 -59.18 -20.93 -14.76
N LEU A 378 -59.59 -21.01 -16.03
CA LEU A 378 -58.88 -20.49 -17.21
C LEU A 378 -59.71 -19.45 -17.98
N TYR A 379 -60.91 -19.12 -17.49
CA TYR A 379 -61.81 -18.18 -18.13
C TYR A 379 -61.49 -16.74 -17.71
N TYR A 380 -61.05 -15.93 -18.68
CA TYR A 380 -60.80 -14.50 -18.51
C TYR A 380 -61.72 -13.69 -19.43
N ASN A 381 -62.11 -12.47 -19.05
CA ASN A 381 -62.88 -11.57 -19.91
C ASN A 381 -61.93 -10.90 -20.94
N GLN A 382 -61.57 -11.66 -21.98
CA GLN A 382 -60.39 -11.42 -22.83
C GLN A 382 -60.60 -10.46 -24.02
N SER A 383 -61.54 -9.51 -23.98
CA SER A 383 -61.82 -8.63 -25.13
C SER A 383 -60.70 -7.63 -25.50
N GLY A 384 -59.54 -7.68 -24.82
CA GLY A 384 -58.37 -6.82 -25.06
C GLY A 384 -57.38 -7.37 -26.11
N PRO A 385 -56.38 -6.56 -26.51
CA PRO A 385 -55.34 -6.96 -27.46
C PRO A 385 -54.54 -8.17 -26.95
N LEU A 386 -53.90 -8.89 -27.87
CA LEU A 386 -53.05 -10.04 -27.53
C LEU A 386 -51.86 -9.58 -26.71
N LEU A 387 -51.55 -10.34 -25.66
CA LEU A 387 -50.37 -10.13 -24.84
C LEU A 387 -49.13 -10.47 -25.67
N PRO A 388 -48.16 -9.55 -25.83
CA PRO A 388 -46.94 -9.82 -26.57
C PRO A 388 -46.03 -10.78 -25.79
N THR A 389 -45.32 -11.64 -26.53
CA THR A 389 -44.38 -12.63 -25.98
C THR A 389 -43.12 -11.97 -25.45
N LEU A 390 -42.47 -12.59 -24.48
CA LEU A 390 -41.15 -12.19 -24.00
C LEU A 390 -40.09 -12.56 -25.03
N CYS A 391 -39.17 -11.64 -25.30
CA CYS A 391 -38.02 -11.88 -26.14
C CYS A 391 -37.08 -12.88 -25.46
N ASN A 392 -36.76 -13.98 -26.14
CA ASN A 392 -35.67 -14.83 -25.74
C ASN A 392 -34.38 -14.22 -26.30
N PRO A 393 -33.41 -13.79 -25.46
CA PRO A 393 -32.19 -13.18 -25.97
C PRO A 393 -31.26 -14.18 -26.66
N PHE A 394 -31.60 -15.47 -26.64
CA PHE A 394 -30.77 -16.53 -27.18
C PHE A 394 -31.48 -17.31 -28.31
N HIS A 395 -30.66 -17.83 -29.22
CA HIS A 395 -31.02 -18.90 -30.15
C HIS A 395 -30.95 -20.27 -29.44
N PRO A 396 -31.48 -21.36 -30.04
CA PRO A 396 -31.40 -22.72 -29.46
C PRO A 396 -29.97 -23.24 -29.25
N ASP A 397 -28.99 -22.67 -29.93
CA ASP A 397 -27.55 -22.92 -29.75
C ASP A 397 -26.90 -21.98 -28.71
N LEU A 398 -27.70 -21.21 -27.97
CA LEU A 398 -27.31 -20.23 -26.95
C LEU A 398 -26.52 -19.01 -27.50
N SER A 399 -26.49 -18.82 -28.82
CA SER A 399 -25.97 -17.59 -29.42
C SER A 399 -26.94 -16.41 -29.23
N GLU A 400 -26.41 -15.20 -29.11
CA GLU A 400 -27.23 -14.01 -28.88
C GLU A 400 -28.07 -13.66 -30.12
N ARG A 401 -29.32 -13.26 -29.89
CA ARG A 401 -30.25 -12.86 -30.96
C ARG A 401 -30.94 -11.54 -30.66
N PRO A 402 -31.20 -10.70 -31.68
CA PRO A 402 -32.08 -9.55 -31.51
C PRO A 402 -33.55 -10.01 -31.36
N CYS A 403 -34.33 -9.19 -30.67
CA CYS A 403 -35.77 -9.42 -30.51
C CYS A 403 -36.51 -9.23 -31.84
N SER A 404 -37.47 -10.11 -32.11
CA SER A 404 -38.31 -10.06 -33.30
C SER A 404 -39.47 -9.06 -33.14
N PRO A 405 -40.02 -8.50 -34.23
CA PRO A 405 -41.18 -7.62 -34.14
C PRO A 405 -42.37 -8.32 -33.43
N GLY A 406 -42.87 -7.72 -32.35
CA GLY A 406 -43.95 -8.28 -31.53
C GLY A 406 -43.48 -8.97 -30.25
N GLU A 407 -42.18 -9.19 -30.08
CA GLU A 407 -41.58 -9.60 -28.80
C GLU A 407 -41.29 -8.36 -27.93
N VAL A 408 -41.34 -8.54 -26.61
CA VAL A 408 -40.98 -7.53 -25.62
C VAL A 408 -39.62 -7.84 -25.03
N ASP A 409 -38.75 -6.85 -24.95
CA ASP A 409 -37.44 -6.96 -24.30
C ASP A 409 -37.56 -7.25 -22.80
N LEU A 410 -36.58 -7.97 -22.23
CA LEU A 410 -36.52 -8.32 -20.81
C LEU A 410 -36.59 -7.09 -19.89
N HIS A 411 -35.95 -5.96 -20.25
CA HIS A 411 -35.95 -4.74 -19.43
C HIS A 411 -37.34 -4.09 -19.34
N ASN A 412 -38.10 -4.11 -20.43
CA ASN A 412 -39.36 -3.37 -20.53
C ASN A 412 -40.60 -4.27 -20.33
N ALA A 413 -40.39 -5.57 -20.16
CA ALA A 413 -41.46 -6.57 -20.07
C ALA A 413 -42.49 -6.24 -18.98
N THR A 414 -42.03 -5.85 -17.80
CA THR A 414 -42.89 -5.54 -16.65
C THR A 414 -43.78 -4.34 -16.93
N GLU A 415 -43.21 -3.26 -17.46
CA GLU A 415 -43.96 -2.05 -17.83
C GLU A 415 -44.98 -2.33 -18.94
N VAL A 416 -44.58 -3.03 -20.01
CA VAL A 416 -45.46 -3.35 -21.13
C VAL A 416 -46.62 -4.25 -20.69
N TRP A 417 -46.35 -5.30 -19.92
CA TRP A 417 -47.38 -6.23 -19.46
C TRP A 417 -48.35 -5.62 -18.44
N SER A 418 -47.93 -4.58 -17.70
CA SER A 418 -48.82 -3.89 -16.75
C SER A 418 -50.08 -3.34 -17.42
N GLY A 419 -50.00 -2.94 -18.70
CA GLY A 419 -51.13 -2.47 -19.51
C GLY A 419 -52.15 -3.54 -19.88
N TYR A 420 -51.83 -4.83 -19.67
CA TYR A 420 -52.68 -5.97 -20.02
C TYR A 420 -53.34 -6.61 -18.79
N VAL A 421 -53.12 -6.05 -17.59
CA VAL A 421 -53.64 -6.56 -16.32
C VAL A 421 -55.11 -6.20 -16.15
N CYS A 422 -55.93 -7.20 -15.82
CA CYS A 422 -57.34 -7.00 -15.51
C CYS A 422 -57.56 -6.71 -14.00
N ARG A 423 -58.70 -6.09 -13.66
CA ARG A 423 -59.19 -6.04 -12.28
C ARG A 423 -59.88 -7.37 -11.96
N ALA A 424 -59.33 -8.15 -11.03
CA ALA A 424 -59.86 -9.46 -10.65
C ALA A 424 -60.89 -9.40 -9.50
N SER A 425 -61.80 -10.37 -9.46
CA SER A 425 -62.68 -10.66 -8.33
C SER A 425 -61.90 -11.34 -7.19
N PRO A 426 -62.50 -11.48 -5.97
CA PRO A 426 -61.88 -12.25 -4.87
C PRO A 426 -61.59 -13.71 -5.24
N SER A 427 -62.29 -14.26 -6.23
CA SER A 427 -62.07 -15.60 -6.77
C SER A 427 -61.01 -15.67 -7.88
N GLY A 428 -60.30 -14.57 -8.17
CA GLY A 428 -59.22 -14.52 -9.16
C GLY A 428 -59.68 -14.35 -10.62
N ILE A 429 -60.96 -14.07 -10.86
CA ILE A 429 -61.55 -13.97 -12.20
C ILE A 429 -61.49 -12.52 -12.68
N CYS A 430 -61.03 -12.28 -13.90
CA CYS A 430 -61.00 -10.94 -14.50
C CYS A 430 -62.41 -10.35 -14.71
N LEU A 431 -62.70 -9.21 -14.09
CA LEU A 431 -63.96 -8.45 -14.24
C LEU A 431 -63.88 -7.45 -15.40
N THR A 432 -62.72 -6.82 -15.60
CA THR A 432 -62.46 -5.88 -16.69
C THR A 432 -61.72 -6.55 -17.85
N THR A 433 -61.67 -5.88 -19.00
CA THR A 433 -60.86 -6.31 -20.14
C THR A 433 -59.38 -6.40 -19.74
N GLY A 434 -58.77 -7.55 -20.01
CA GLY A 434 -57.34 -7.80 -19.77
C GLY A 434 -56.99 -9.26 -20.05
N ARG A 435 -55.71 -9.54 -20.30
CA ARG A 435 -55.17 -10.87 -20.62
C ARG A 435 -54.38 -11.49 -19.46
N LEU A 436 -54.07 -10.70 -18.43
CA LEU A 436 -53.34 -11.14 -17.23
C LEU A 436 -54.17 -10.87 -15.97
N SER A 437 -54.27 -11.87 -15.09
CA SER A 437 -54.72 -11.64 -13.71
C SER A 437 -53.58 -11.02 -12.88
N PRO A 438 -53.86 -10.29 -11.79
CA PRO A 438 -52.81 -9.71 -10.95
C PRO A 438 -51.79 -10.75 -10.44
N ASN A 439 -52.23 -11.97 -10.14
CA ASN A 439 -51.35 -13.05 -9.68
C ASN A 439 -50.48 -13.65 -10.80
N LEU A 440 -51.00 -13.73 -12.03
CA LEU A 440 -50.19 -14.21 -13.16
C LEU A 440 -49.22 -13.13 -13.64
N TYR A 441 -49.65 -11.87 -13.61
CA TYR A 441 -48.78 -10.73 -13.89
C TYR A 441 -47.58 -10.68 -12.94
N SER A 442 -47.80 -10.82 -11.63
CA SER A 442 -46.70 -10.81 -10.68
C SER A 442 -45.69 -11.94 -10.97
N GLN A 443 -46.17 -13.15 -11.30
CA GLN A 443 -45.30 -14.27 -11.66
C GLN A 443 -44.47 -13.99 -12.90
N PHE A 444 -45.09 -13.41 -13.93
CA PHE A 444 -44.42 -13.04 -15.17
C PHE A 444 -43.39 -11.93 -14.93
N SER A 445 -43.74 -10.90 -14.14
CA SER A 445 -42.82 -9.82 -13.82
C SER A 445 -41.61 -10.33 -13.02
N ALA A 446 -41.84 -11.13 -11.99
CA ALA A 446 -40.76 -11.74 -11.20
C ALA A 446 -39.83 -12.60 -12.04
N THR A 447 -40.38 -13.43 -12.94
CA THR A 447 -39.57 -14.29 -13.81
C THR A 447 -38.81 -13.46 -14.85
N ALA A 448 -39.43 -12.41 -15.40
CA ALA A 448 -38.75 -11.48 -16.31
C ALA A 448 -37.62 -10.71 -15.61
N ASP A 449 -37.82 -10.27 -14.36
CA ASP A 449 -36.79 -9.58 -13.56
C ASP A 449 -35.59 -10.48 -13.27
N VAL A 450 -35.82 -11.76 -12.98
CA VAL A 450 -34.75 -12.77 -12.80
C VAL A 450 -34.01 -13.02 -14.11
N CYS A 451 -34.74 -13.23 -15.21
CA CYS A 451 -34.14 -13.41 -16.53
C CYS A 451 -33.32 -12.18 -16.94
N CYS A 452 -33.82 -10.97 -16.65
CA CYS A 452 -33.12 -9.71 -16.86
C CYS A 452 -31.82 -9.65 -16.04
N GLY A 453 -31.89 -9.95 -14.74
CA GLY A 453 -30.72 -9.97 -13.86
C GLY A 453 -29.67 -11.00 -14.30
N LEU A 454 -30.08 -12.23 -14.61
CA LEU A 454 -29.18 -13.26 -15.13
C LEU A 454 -28.56 -12.83 -16.46
N TYR A 455 -29.35 -12.34 -17.41
CA TYR A 455 -28.85 -11.92 -18.71
C TYR A 455 -27.83 -10.77 -18.59
N GLN A 456 -28.15 -9.75 -17.79
CA GLN A 456 -27.34 -8.54 -17.66
C GLN A 456 -26.07 -8.74 -16.83
N TYR A 457 -26.16 -9.48 -15.72
CA TYR A 457 -25.07 -9.55 -14.74
C TYR A 457 -24.26 -10.84 -14.79
N SER A 458 -24.72 -11.89 -15.47
CA SER A 458 -23.93 -13.13 -15.60
C SER A 458 -22.52 -12.89 -16.12
N PRO A 459 -22.27 -12.08 -17.18
CA PRO A 459 -20.90 -11.86 -17.66
C PRO A 459 -19.97 -11.29 -16.59
N PHE A 460 -20.47 -10.40 -15.73
CA PHE A 460 -19.68 -9.83 -14.64
C PHE A 460 -19.45 -10.84 -13.50
N LEU A 461 -20.47 -11.61 -13.12
CA LEU A 461 -20.34 -12.64 -12.08
C LEU A 461 -19.29 -13.69 -12.48
N ILE A 462 -19.24 -14.05 -13.76
CA ILE A 462 -18.22 -14.96 -14.30
C ILE A 462 -16.82 -14.35 -14.24
N GLN A 463 -16.69 -13.04 -14.50
CA GLN A 463 -15.41 -12.34 -14.35
C GLN A 463 -14.94 -12.23 -12.89
N LEU A 464 -15.86 -12.27 -11.93
CA LEU A 464 -15.54 -12.40 -10.51
C LEU A 464 -15.14 -13.83 -10.16
N GLU A 465 -15.86 -14.82 -10.68
CA GLU A 465 -15.62 -16.25 -10.45
C GLU A 465 -14.25 -16.71 -10.96
N ASP A 466 -13.86 -16.31 -12.17
CA ASP A 466 -12.55 -16.63 -12.76
C ASP A 466 -11.44 -15.63 -12.39
N CYS A 467 -11.75 -14.66 -11.53
CA CYS A 467 -10.88 -13.56 -11.12
C CYS A 467 -10.33 -12.69 -12.25
N SER A 468 -10.87 -12.75 -13.47
CA SER A 468 -10.44 -11.88 -14.57
C SER A 468 -10.66 -10.40 -14.25
N TYR A 469 -11.73 -10.06 -13.52
CA TYR A 469 -11.96 -8.70 -13.03
C TYR A 469 -10.89 -8.25 -12.01
N ALA A 470 -10.53 -9.12 -11.06
CA ALA A 470 -9.45 -8.85 -10.11
C ALA A 470 -8.09 -8.73 -10.81
N ARG A 471 -7.86 -9.53 -11.85
CA ARG A 471 -6.66 -9.48 -12.69
C ARG A 471 -6.57 -8.17 -13.47
N GLN A 472 -7.68 -7.70 -14.03
CA GLN A 472 -7.72 -6.39 -14.69
C GLN A 472 -7.41 -5.27 -13.69
N THR A 473 -8.02 -5.32 -12.50
CA THR A 473 -7.76 -4.37 -11.42
C THR A 473 -6.27 -4.35 -11.04
N PHE A 474 -5.65 -5.51 -10.88
CA PHE A 474 -4.23 -5.62 -10.54
C PHE A 474 -3.33 -5.17 -11.69
N MET A 475 -3.73 -5.40 -12.94
CA MET A 475 -3.01 -4.91 -14.11
C MET A 475 -3.02 -3.38 -14.15
N ASP A 476 -4.16 -2.75 -13.85
CA ASP A 476 -4.26 -1.30 -13.77
C ASP A 476 -3.41 -0.74 -12.62
N VAL A 477 -3.37 -1.41 -11.47
CA VAL A 477 -2.51 -1.06 -10.32
C VAL A 477 -1.02 -1.17 -10.70
N GLU A 478 -0.63 -2.28 -11.32
CA GLU A 478 0.75 -2.56 -11.71
C GLU A 478 1.27 -1.58 -12.77
N THR A 479 0.45 -1.28 -13.76
CA THR A 479 0.86 -0.42 -14.88
C THR A 479 0.83 1.06 -14.52
N ASN A 480 -0.23 1.52 -13.84
CA ASN A 480 -0.46 2.96 -13.63
C ASN A 480 0.08 3.47 -12.29
N TYR A 481 0.12 2.65 -11.25
CA TYR A 481 0.39 3.11 -9.87
C TYR A 481 1.72 2.61 -9.31
N CYS A 482 2.09 1.37 -9.57
CA CYS A 482 3.32 0.77 -9.05
C CYS A 482 4.63 1.52 -9.41
N PRO A 483 4.83 2.01 -10.65
CA PRO A 483 6.03 2.78 -11.00
C PRO A 483 6.16 4.07 -10.18
N GLY A 484 5.03 4.75 -9.93
CA GLY A 484 4.96 5.94 -9.09
C GLY A 484 5.31 5.61 -7.64
N LEU A 485 4.63 4.62 -7.06
CA LEU A 485 4.84 4.20 -5.67
C LEU A 485 6.30 3.80 -5.40
N GLN A 486 6.92 3.02 -6.28
CA GLN A 486 8.32 2.61 -6.13
C GLN A 486 9.27 3.79 -6.25
N LYS A 487 9.10 4.62 -7.29
CA LYS A 487 9.97 5.78 -7.53
C LYS A 487 9.90 6.81 -6.41
N TYR A 488 8.70 7.12 -5.92
CA TYR A 488 8.53 8.15 -4.89
C TYR A 488 8.88 7.64 -3.49
N SER A 489 8.57 6.38 -3.14
CA SER A 489 9.08 5.77 -1.91
C SER A 489 10.61 5.74 -1.90
N GLN A 490 11.24 5.47 -3.05
CA GLN A 490 12.70 5.54 -3.18
C GLN A 490 13.24 6.94 -2.91
N ARG A 491 12.65 7.97 -3.52
CA ARG A 491 13.06 9.37 -3.30
C ARG A 491 12.94 9.79 -1.84
N VAL A 492 11.91 9.33 -1.12
CA VAL A 492 11.73 9.65 0.30
C VAL A 492 12.87 9.09 1.13
N TYR A 493 13.17 7.78 1.05
CA TYR A 493 14.25 7.23 1.87
C TYR A 493 15.62 7.79 1.47
N VAL A 494 15.88 8.03 0.18
CA VAL A 494 17.13 8.66 -0.29
C VAL A 494 17.25 10.08 0.27
N GLY A 495 16.17 10.87 0.25
CA GLY A 495 16.12 12.19 0.87
C GLY A 495 16.40 12.16 2.36
N LEU A 496 15.77 11.23 3.10
CA LEU A 496 16.00 11.05 4.53
C LEU A 496 17.46 10.70 4.84
N VAL A 497 18.08 9.78 4.08
CA VAL A 497 19.49 9.40 4.25
C VAL A 497 20.42 10.58 3.98
N MET A 498 20.20 11.33 2.90
CA MET A 498 21.02 12.51 2.57
C MET A 498 20.96 13.56 3.68
N VAL A 499 19.77 13.89 4.18
CA VAL A 499 19.61 14.88 5.26
C VAL A 499 20.20 14.36 6.57
N ALA A 500 19.92 13.11 6.95
CA ALA A 500 20.43 12.52 8.19
C ALA A 500 21.96 12.52 8.23
N THR A 501 22.60 12.07 7.15
CA THR A 501 24.07 12.00 7.06
C THR A 501 24.72 13.38 7.02
N ALA A 502 24.15 14.33 6.27
CA ALA A 502 24.66 15.70 6.21
C ALA A 502 24.59 16.40 7.58
N VAL A 503 23.47 16.28 8.29
CA VAL A 503 23.31 16.87 9.62
C VAL A 503 24.17 16.16 10.66
N MET A 504 24.23 14.83 10.62
CA MET A 504 25.12 14.04 11.50
C MET A 504 26.57 14.53 11.43
N LEU A 505 27.11 14.68 10.21
CA LEU A 505 28.46 15.19 10.01
C LEU A 505 28.59 16.67 10.42
N SER A 506 27.56 17.48 10.15
CA SER A 506 27.54 18.90 10.55
C SER A 506 27.65 19.07 12.06
N LEU A 507 26.97 18.21 12.85
CA LEU A 507 27.04 18.22 14.32
C LEU A 507 28.46 17.97 14.82
N VAL A 508 29.18 17.01 14.21
CA VAL A 508 30.58 16.73 14.53
C VAL A 508 31.44 17.96 14.23
N PHE A 509 31.33 18.53 13.02
CA PHE A 509 32.13 19.69 12.61
C PHE A 509 31.81 20.97 13.40
N TRP A 510 30.56 21.21 13.81
CA TRP A 510 30.21 22.31 14.70
C TRP A 510 30.89 22.18 16.06
N ALA A 511 30.99 20.96 16.61
CA ALA A 511 31.70 20.73 17.87
C ALA A 511 33.21 21.00 17.72
N ILE A 512 33.84 20.62 16.59
CA ILE A 512 35.26 20.91 16.32
C ILE A 512 35.48 22.41 16.16
N TYR A 513 34.69 23.05 15.29
CA TYR A 513 34.84 24.45 14.96
C TYR A 513 34.61 25.35 16.19
N GLY A 514 33.56 25.07 16.97
CA GLY A 514 33.27 25.80 18.21
C GLY A 514 34.39 25.70 19.24
N ARG A 515 35.10 24.55 19.28
CA ARG A 515 36.28 24.37 20.14
C ARG A 515 37.47 25.19 19.65
N GLU A 516 37.85 25.08 18.37
CA GLU A 516 38.99 25.80 17.80
C GLU A 516 38.82 27.33 17.89
N ARG A 517 37.58 27.83 17.67
CA ARG A 517 37.28 29.25 17.81
C ARG A 517 37.50 29.79 19.22
N ARG A 518 37.10 29.05 20.27
CA ARG A 518 37.33 29.48 21.67
C ARG A 518 38.82 29.59 22.00
N HIS A 519 39.65 28.71 21.43
CA HIS A 519 41.10 28.76 21.62
C HIS A 519 41.74 29.98 20.94
N ARG A 520 41.17 30.49 19.84
CA ARG A 520 41.62 31.72 19.18
C ARG A 520 41.33 32.99 19.98
N CYS A 521 40.20 33.05 20.69
CA CYS A 521 39.78 34.24 21.46
C CYS A 521 40.40 34.37 22.87
N HIS A 522 41.15 33.37 23.36
CA HIS A 522 41.94 33.47 24.59
C HIS A 522 43.44 33.50 24.26
N PRO A 523 44.04 34.66 23.96
CA PRO A 523 45.49 34.77 23.93
C PRO A 523 46.04 34.58 25.34
N ARG A 524 47.19 33.92 25.46
CA ARG A 524 47.96 33.80 26.71
C ARG A 524 48.12 35.19 27.34
N GLY A 525 47.50 35.42 28.50
CA GLY A 525 47.94 36.47 29.41
C GLY A 525 49.41 36.23 29.74
N THR A 526 50.24 37.21 29.43
CA THR A 526 51.67 37.24 29.70
C THR A 526 51.94 37.04 31.19
N GLY A 527 52.53 35.90 31.54
CA GLY A 527 53.16 35.72 32.85
C GLY A 527 54.51 36.40 32.85
N THR A 528 54.60 37.60 33.43
CA THR A 528 55.87 38.19 33.86
C THR A 528 56.13 37.76 35.31
N LYS A 529 56.99 36.75 35.47
CA LYS A 529 57.73 36.53 36.72
C LYS A 529 58.73 37.68 36.87
N GLY A 530 58.61 38.43 37.96
CA GLY A 530 59.66 39.28 38.49
C GLY A 530 59.78 39.01 39.99
N ASP A 531 60.86 38.33 40.38
CA ASP A 531 61.30 38.16 41.76
C ASP A 531 61.38 39.52 42.47
N ASN A 532 60.91 39.58 43.73
CA ASN A 532 61.64 40.35 44.72
C ASN A 532 61.41 39.81 46.14
N GLN A 533 62.47 39.24 46.72
CA GLN A 533 62.56 38.86 48.13
C GLN A 533 63.41 39.90 48.88
N ARG A 534 62.86 40.39 50.01
CA ARG A 534 63.53 40.92 51.21
C ARG A 534 64.22 42.29 51.18
N GLY A 535 63.85 43.12 52.17
CA GLY A 535 64.69 44.21 52.70
C GLY A 535 63.95 45.19 53.61
N PHE A 536 63.73 44.83 54.87
CA PHE A 536 63.43 45.77 55.97
C PHE A 536 64.76 46.40 56.43
N VAL A 537 64.94 47.73 56.35
CA VAL A 537 65.87 48.51 57.20
C VAL A 537 65.33 49.94 57.40
N TYR A 538 65.41 50.38 58.65
CA TYR A 538 65.03 51.67 59.22
C TYR A 538 65.96 52.86 58.87
N ALA A 539 65.39 54.06 59.02
CA ALA A 539 65.98 55.30 59.57
C ALA A 539 66.64 56.36 58.65
N LYS A 540 66.04 57.56 58.71
CA LYS A 540 66.57 58.85 59.21
C LYS A 540 66.72 60.00 58.20
N ASP A 541 66.00 61.07 58.56
CA ASP A 541 66.14 62.51 58.30
C ASP A 541 67.51 62.98 57.76
N ASP A 542 67.54 63.89 56.78
CA ASP A 542 67.50 65.35 57.03
C ASP A 542 67.50 66.16 55.72
N ASP A 543 66.77 67.28 55.78
CA ASP A 543 66.93 68.60 55.14
C ASP A 543 67.43 68.79 53.70
N GLY A 544 66.83 69.79 53.04
CA GLY A 544 67.53 70.61 52.05
C GLY A 544 66.74 71.11 50.85
N ASP A 545 65.80 72.02 51.11
CA ASP A 545 65.54 73.28 50.40
C ASP A 545 65.57 73.44 48.86
N GLU A 546 64.57 74.23 48.46
CA GLU A 546 64.57 75.35 47.50
C GLU A 546 64.13 75.22 46.03
N HIS A 547 63.10 76.06 45.79
CA HIS A 547 62.64 76.74 44.57
C HIS A 547 61.80 75.93 43.56
N LYS A 548 60.57 76.32 43.24
CA LYS A 548 59.96 77.66 43.16
C LYS A 548 58.44 77.62 43.25
#